data_AF-A0A7W8EGL2-F1
#
_entry.id   AF-A0A7W8EGL2-F1
#
_cell.length_a   1.000
_cell.length_b   1.000
_cell.length_c   1.000
_cell.angle_alpha   90.00
_cell.angle_beta   90.00
_cell.angle_gamma   90.00
#
_symmetry.space_group_name_H-M   'P 1'
#
loop_
_entity.id
_entity.type
_entity.pdbx_description
1 polymer ?
#
loop_
_entity_poly.entity_id
_entity_poly.type
_entity_poly.pdbx_seq_one_letter_code
_entity_poly.pdbx_strand_id
1 'polypeptide(L)'
;MTVTPCGTPCGFRRTPEKGMARLRWAGHGWTAEGEGLPAALPGRLDLPALRPLRGLEVDWPGGPVPLGEIVRLAAAGVPLTAAEAPAWVPAPLAELLADREWLGGEPAGGLRCVADLRREEHSVRLRRVAARLAATPGEFPSSFAGEVASAARPKVSVVMSTKRPHLVAEALAQMARQRHVEVEAVIGLHGVPYEAVRAAVESAPLPVSCVVSQAPFGEVLNLAAARASGDYLVKWDDDDWYGPEHLSDLLLAMRATGADIVGATGEFFYLEPLNTTIRRTTFASGAAYPSEVWADHVAGGTILLAAAKFRSLGGFPALPRAVDKAFLKAAQAQGARIYRTHGLGYVLRRTLSDEHTWQLPLSHFLKVAANQWRGFRPSRLMEAA
;
A
#
# COMPACT_ATOMS: atom_id res chain seq x y z
N MET A 1 14.53 -22.23 12.83
CA MET A 1 13.45 -21.25 13.12
C MET A 1 14.00 -19.86 12.86
N THR A 2 13.80 -19.35 11.64
CA THR A 2 14.24 -18.01 11.25
C THR A 2 13.32 -16.98 11.92
N VAL A 3 13.91 -16.15 12.79
CA VAL A 3 13.25 -14.98 13.39
C VAL A 3 12.80 -14.07 12.25
N THR A 4 11.48 -13.95 12.03
CA THR A 4 10.91 -12.94 11.13
C THR A 4 11.31 -11.57 11.69
N PRO A 5 12.14 -10.76 10.99
CA PRO A 5 12.82 -9.60 11.59
C PRO A 5 11.87 -8.50 12.09
N CYS A 6 10.64 -8.48 11.61
CA CYS A 6 9.59 -7.64 12.16
C CYS A 6 8.28 -8.41 11.91
N GLY A 7 7.33 -8.35 12.84
CA GLY A 7 6.04 -9.01 12.63
C GLY A 7 5.50 -8.53 11.28
N THR A 8 5.27 -9.46 10.34
CA THR A 8 4.72 -9.13 9.04
C THR A 8 3.51 -8.22 9.23
N PRO A 9 3.30 -7.21 8.37
CA PRO A 9 2.19 -6.29 8.48
C PRO A 9 0.93 -7.01 8.00
N CYS A 10 0.59 -8.17 8.56
CA CYS A 10 -0.65 -8.93 8.29
C CYS A 10 -1.91 -8.13 8.64
N GLY A 11 -1.82 -6.80 8.74
CA GLY A 11 -2.85 -5.87 9.04
C GLY A 11 -3.46 -6.15 10.38
N PHE A 12 -4.16 -5.17 10.91
CA PHE A 12 -5.20 -5.55 11.83
C PHE A 12 -6.29 -6.33 11.08
N ARG A 13 -7.11 -7.12 11.80
CA ARG A 13 -8.39 -7.58 11.23
C ARG A 13 -9.16 -6.36 10.72
N ARG A 14 -9.66 -6.43 9.49
CA ARG A 14 -10.38 -5.31 8.86
C ARG A 14 -11.52 -4.83 9.77
N THR A 15 -12.34 -5.79 10.18
CA THR A 15 -13.40 -5.61 11.16
C THR A 15 -12.92 -6.16 12.50
N PRO A 16 -12.82 -5.32 13.54
CA PRO A 16 -12.44 -5.76 14.87
C PRO A 16 -13.57 -6.58 15.52
N GLU A 17 -13.20 -7.52 16.38
CA GLU A 17 -14.13 -8.36 17.16
C GLU A 17 -14.29 -7.89 18.60
N LYS A 18 -13.33 -7.08 19.07
CA LYS A 18 -13.28 -6.52 20.42
C LYS A 18 -13.21 -5.01 20.37
N GLY A 19 -13.57 -4.37 21.48
CA GLY A 19 -13.49 -2.92 21.66
C GLY A 19 -12.05 -2.39 21.78
N MET A 20 -11.94 -1.16 22.28
CA MET A 20 -10.65 -0.56 22.63
C MET A 20 -10.07 -1.23 23.89
N ALA A 21 -8.75 -1.31 23.96
CA ALA A 21 -8.02 -1.63 25.19
C ALA A 21 -7.05 -0.49 25.54
N ARG A 22 -6.46 -0.50 26.74
CA ARG A 22 -5.52 0.53 27.20
C ARG A 22 -4.09 0.03 27.11
N LEU A 23 -3.16 0.93 26.77
CA LEU A 23 -1.72 0.70 26.75
C LEU A 23 -1.08 1.60 27.80
N ARG A 24 -0.47 1.01 28.83
CA ARG A 24 0.02 1.72 30.02
C ARG A 24 1.49 1.46 30.29
N TRP A 25 2.16 2.41 30.93
CA TRP A 25 3.52 2.22 31.41
C TRP A 25 3.54 1.60 32.82
N ALA A 26 4.09 0.39 32.96
CA ALA A 26 4.18 -0.35 34.21
C ALA A 26 5.54 -0.18 34.93
N GLY A 27 6.24 0.94 34.71
CA GLY A 27 7.54 1.25 35.32
C GLY A 27 8.75 0.65 34.59
N HIS A 28 8.60 -0.54 34.01
CA HIS A 28 9.68 -1.29 33.33
C HIS A 28 9.32 -1.70 31.89
N GLY A 29 8.14 -1.31 31.41
CA GLY A 29 7.67 -1.63 30.07
C GLY A 29 6.22 -1.24 29.84
N TRP A 30 5.79 -1.32 28.60
CA TRP A 30 4.41 -1.09 28.19
C TRP A 30 3.56 -2.36 28.37
N THR A 31 2.36 -2.23 28.95
CA THR A 31 1.39 -3.30 29.17
C THR A 31 0.06 -2.96 28.52
N ALA A 32 -0.60 -3.96 27.92
CA ALA A 32 -1.94 -3.81 27.36
C ALA A 32 -2.98 -4.40 28.32
N GLU A 33 -4.01 -3.62 28.67
CA GLU A 33 -5.08 -3.98 29.61
C GLU A 33 -6.43 -3.89 28.90
N GLY A 34 -7.20 -4.97 28.90
CA GLY A 34 -8.50 -5.02 28.25
C GLY A 34 -9.10 -6.43 28.19
N GLU A 35 -10.35 -6.52 27.75
CA GLU A 35 -11.12 -7.77 27.77
C GLU A 35 -10.49 -8.88 26.90
N GLY A 36 -10.20 -10.02 27.54
CA GLY A 36 -9.63 -11.19 26.90
C GLY A 36 -8.22 -10.99 26.35
N LEU A 37 -7.46 -10.01 26.87
CA LEU A 37 -6.00 -10.00 26.75
C LEU A 37 -5.40 -10.87 27.87
N PRO A 38 -4.33 -11.63 27.60
CA PRO A 38 -3.63 -12.38 28.65
C PRO A 38 -3.10 -11.42 29.72
N ALA A 39 -3.00 -11.91 30.96
CA ALA A 39 -2.46 -11.14 32.08
C ALA A 39 -1.07 -10.58 31.71
N ALA A 40 -0.80 -9.34 32.15
CA ALA A 40 0.32 -8.52 31.73
C ALA A 40 1.67 -9.27 31.72
N LEU A 41 2.15 -9.64 30.54
CA LEU A 41 3.53 -10.06 30.33
C LEU A 41 4.37 -8.81 30.03
N PRO A 42 5.35 -8.46 30.86
CA PRO A 42 6.16 -7.27 30.63
C PRO A 42 7.17 -7.44 29.50
N GLY A 43 7.48 -6.33 28.83
CA GLY A 43 8.69 -6.18 28.00
C GLY A 43 8.49 -6.29 26.48
N ARG A 44 7.46 -7.00 25.98
CA ARG A 44 7.09 -7.00 24.55
C ARG A 44 5.69 -7.61 24.35
N LEU A 45 4.76 -6.84 23.79
CA LEU A 45 3.38 -7.26 23.62
C LEU A 45 3.20 -8.28 22.49
N ASP A 46 2.35 -9.28 22.71
CA ASP A 46 2.03 -10.27 21.68
C ASP A 46 1.11 -9.68 20.60
N LEU A 47 1.65 -9.44 19.41
CA LEU A 47 0.89 -8.85 18.30
C LEU A 47 -0.36 -9.66 17.93
N PRO A 48 -0.28 -10.99 17.72
CA PRO A 48 -1.44 -11.87 17.56
C PRO A 48 -2.59 -11.62 18.55
N ALA A 49 -2.30 -11.52 19.85
CA ALA A 49 -3.32 -11.27 20.88
C ALA A 49 -4.00 -9.90 20.73
N LEU A 50 -3.31 -8.92 20.16
CA LEU A 50 -3.85 -7.58 19.93
C LEU A 50 -4.73 -7.50 18.68
N ARG A 51 -4.55 -8.36 17.66
CA ARG A 51 -5.25 -8.34 16.35
C ARG A 51 -6.79 -8.38 16.36
N PRO A 52 -7.51 -8.73 17.45
CA PRO A 52 -8.98 -8.63 17.49
C PRO A 52 -9.56 -7.29 17.99
N LEU A 53 -8.80 -6.48 18.74
CA LEU A 53 -9.19 -5.17 19.30
C LEU A 53 -9.57 -4.06 18.29
N ARG A 54 -10.39 -3.08 18.66
CA ARG A 54 -10.56 -1.88 17.81
C ARG A 54 -9.27 -1.05 17.77
N GLY A 55 -8.51 -1.00 18.85
CA GLY A 55 -7.25 -0.29 18.94
C GLY A 55 -6.77 -0.21 20.38
N LEU A 56 -5.65 0.48 20.59
CA LEU A 56 -5.12 0.75 21.91
C LEU A 56 -5.14 2.26 22.20
N GLU A 57 -5.68 2.62 23.35
CA GLU A 57 -5.59 3.96 23.91
C GLU A 57 -4.36 4.04 24.83
N VAL A 58 -3.41 4.92 24.50
CA VAL A 58 -2.16 5.11 25.22
C VAL A 58 -2.41 6.02 26.43
N ASP A 59 -2.21 5.47 27.63
CA ASP A 59 -2.17 6.24 28.87
C ASP A 59 -0.71 6.58 29.17
N TRP A 60 -0.36 7.86 29.04
CA TRP A 60 1.01 8.32 29.23
C TRP A 60 1.40 8.44 30.71
N PRO A 61 2.62 8.06 31.10
CA PRO A 61 3.17 8.39 32.42
C PRO A 61 3.52 9.88 32.51
N GLY A 62 3.70 10.39 33.74
CA GLY A 62 4.04 11.79 33.99
C GLY A 62 5.43 12.25 33.51
N GLY A 63 6.27 11.34 33.01
CA GLY A 63 7.61 11.65 32.52
C GLY A 63 7.99 10.83 31.29
N PRO A 64 9.12 11.15 30.63
CA PRO A 64 9.56 10.46 29.42
C PRO A 64 9.82 8.98 29.65
N VAL A 65 9.38 8.14 28.71
CA VAL A 65 9.61 6.70 28.70
C VAL A 65 9.98 6.20 27.30
N PRO A 66 10.63 5.03 27.17
CA PRO A 66 10.99 4.49 25.87
C PRO A 66 9.78 4.31 24.94
N LEU A 67 9.90 4.83 23.71
CA LEU A 67 8.84 4.78 22.68
C LEU A 67 8.93 3.56 21.76
N GLY A 68 9.97 2.73 21.89
CA GLY A 68 10.25 1.62 20.95
C GLY A 68 9.08 0.65 20.77
N GLU A 69 8.35 0.35 21.84
CA GLU A 69 7.18 -0.54 21.75
C GLU A 69 5.99 0.12 21.04
N ILE A 70 5.75 1.42 21.26
CA ILE A 70 4.72 2.18 20.55
C ILE A 70 5.03 2.22 19.05
N VAL A 71 6.28 2.52 18.69
CA VAL A 71 6.73 2.52 17.29
C VAL A 71 6.59 1.12 16.68
N ARG A 72 6.92 0.06 17.42
CA ARG A 72 6.75 -1.33 16.97
C ARG A 72 5.28 -1.68 16.71
N LEU A 73 4.38 -1.29 17.61
CA LEU A 73 2.94 -1.53 17.46
C LEU A 73 2.38 -0.78 16.24
N ALA A 74 2.75 0.49 16.07
CA ALA A 74 2.38 1.30 14.91
C ALA A 74 2.93 0.70 13.60
N ALA A 75 4.20 0.29 13.57
CA ALA A 75 4.82 -0.39 12.42
C ALA A 75 4.12 -1.71 12.07
N ALA A 76 3.62 -2.44 13.08
CA ALA A 76 2.84 -3.66 12.90
C ALA A 76 1.38 -3.40 12.44
N GLY A 77 0.97 -2.13 12.33
CA GLY A 77 -0.37 -1.72 11.93
C GLY A 77 -1.42 -1.82 13.04
N VAL A 78 -1.02 -1.81 14.32
CA VAL A 78 -1.96 -1.73 15.44
C VAL A 78 -2.48 -0.28 15.53
N PRO A 79 -3.80 -0.04 15.45
CA PRO A 79 -4.33 1.32 15.64
C PRO A 79 -4.07 1.78 17.07
N LEU A 80 -3.40 2.92 17.19
CA LEU A 80 -3.08 3.57 18.46
C LEU A 80 -3.74 4.94 18.52
N THR A 81 -4.16 5.37 19.70
CA THR A 81 -4.67 6.72 19.95
C THR A 81 -4.34 7.14 21.36
N ALA A 82 -4.40 8.42 21.67
CA ALA A 82 -4.34 8.97 23.01
C ALA A 82 -5.35 10.11 23.12
N ALA A 83 -5.76 10.47 24.34
CA ALA A 83 -6.53 11.70 24.54
C ALA A 83 -5.67 12.93 24.22
N GLU A 84 -4.41 12.87 24.64
CA GLU A 84 -3.37 13.87 24.41
C GLU A 84 -2.00 13.17 24.40
N ALA A 85 -1.01 13.76 23.74
CA ALA A 85 0.35 13.25 23.70
C ALA A 85 1.30 14.25 24.39
N PRO A 86 2.16 13.81 25.33
CA PRO A 86 3.13 14.68 25.98
C PRO A 86 4.10 15.33 24.99
N ALA A 87 4.63 16.50 25.33
CA ALA A 87 5.54 17.27 24.48
C ALA A 87 6.87 16.55 24.14
N TRP A 88 7.25 15.53 24.93
CA TRP A 88 8.44 14.72 24.67
C TRP A 88 8.21 13.61 23.64
N VAL A 89 6.97 13.39 23.19
CA VAL A 89 6.65 12.48 22.08
C VAL A 89 6.92 13.20 20.75
N PRO A 90 7.61 12.58 19.77
CA PRO A 90 7.85 13.19 18.46
C PRO A 90 6.55 13.70 17.82
N ALA A 91 6.57 14.96 17.38
CA ALA A 91 5.36 15.66 16.91
C ALA A 91 4.55 14.87 15.86
N PRO A 92 5.14 14.27 14.81
CA PRO A 92 4.37 13.50 13.82
C PRO A 92 3.61 12.29 14.41
N LEU A 93 4.16 11.68 15.46
CA LEU A 93 3.51 10.58 16.17
C LEU A 93 2.44 11.12 17.13
N ALA A 94 2.75 12.19 17.86
CA ALA A 94 1.82 12.86 18.77
C ALA A 94 0.54 13.32 18.06
N GLU A 95 0.68 13.97 16.90
CA GLU A 95 -0.43 14.44 16.07
C GLU A 95 -1.37 13.31 15.66
N LEU A 96 -0.82 12.18 15.18
CA LEU A 96 -1.64 11.04 14.80
C LEU A 96 -2.26 10.35 16.03
N LEU A 97 -1.55 10.20 17.14
CA LEU A 97 -2.14 9.60 18.34
C LEU A 97 -3.33 10.43 18.85
N ALA A 98 -3.25 11.76 18.78
CA ALA A 98 -4.34 12.66 19.13
C ALA A 98 -5.47 12.73 18.08
N ASP A 99 -5.26 12.23 16.87
CA ASP A 99 -6.32 12.11 15.85
C ASP A 99 -7.30 11.01 16.25
N ARG A 100 -8.45 11.43 16.80
CA ARG A 100 -9.54 10.57 17.25
C ARG A 100 -10.70 10.51 16.26
N GLU A 101 -10.60 11.12 15.08
CA GLU A 101 -11.71 11.16 14.11
C GLU A 101 -12.12 9.76 13.66
N TRP A 102 -11.15 8.84 13.55
CA TRP A 102 -11.38 7.46 13.15
C TRP A 102 -12.16 6.62 14.18
N LEU A 103 -12.29 7.11 15.42
CA LEU A 103 -13.16 6.49 16.44
C LEU A 103 -14.64 6.82 16.19
N GLY A 104 -14.93 7.85 15.39
CA GLY A 104 -16.28 8.28 15.06
C GLY A 104 -17.06 7.25 14.23
N GLY A 105 -18.37 7.19 14.49
CA GLY A 105 -19.31 6.33 13.78
C GLY A 105 -19.46 4.95 14.42
N GLU A 106 -20.70 4.59 14.74
CA GLU A 106 -21.05 3.23 15.16
C GLU A 106 -20.75 2.24 14.01
N PRO A 107 -20.02 1.14 14.27
CA PRO A 107 -19.85 0.08 13.29
C PRO A 107 -21.17 -0.67 13.07
N ALA A 108 -22.08 -0.05 12.31
CA ALA A 108 -23.42 -0.58 12.03
C ALA A 108 -23.47 -1.51 10.80
N GLY A 109 -22.31 -1.74 10.14
CA GLY A 109 -22.24 -2.39 8.84
C GLY A 109 -22.94 -1.59 7.71
N GLY A 110 -23.03 -2.18 6.53
CA GLY A 110 -23.73 -1.60 5.38
C GLY A 110 -22.89 -0.70 4.46
N LEU A 111 -23.43 -0.42 3.26
CA LEU A 111 -22.71 0.16 2.12
C LEU A 111 -22.12 1.56 2.37
N ARG A 112 -22.60 2.29 3.37
CA ARG A 112 -22.14 3.65 3.68
C ARG A 112 -21.31 3.74 4.97
N CYS A 113 -21.23 2.66 5.75
CA CYS A 113 -20.47 2.68 6.99
C CYS A 113 -18.97 2.69 6.69
N VAL A 114 -18.25 3.67 7.24
CA VAL A 114 -16.82 3.87 7.01
C VAL A 114 -15.98 3.70 8.28
N ALA A 115 -16.54 3.23 9.39
CA ALA A 115 -15.82 3.09 10.66
C ALA A 115 -14.54 2.25 10.50
N ASP A 116 -14.66 1.05 9.92
CA ASP A 116 -13.52 0.17 9.65
C ASP A 116 -12.54 0.77 8.63
N LEU A 117 -13.05 1.46 7.60
CA LEU A 117 -12.20 2.15 6.63
C LEU A 117 -11.36 3.26 7.28
N ARG A 118 -11.96 4.12 8.10
CA ARG A 118 -11.24 5.21 8.78
C ARG A 118 -10.17 4.69 9.73
N ARG A 119 -10.48 3.59 10.40
CA ARG A 119 -9.54 2.85 11.24
C ARG A 119 -8.36 2.27 10.46
N GLU A 120 -8.61 1.67 9.29
CA GLU A 120 -7.55 1.17 8.42
C GLU A 120 -6.68 2.30 7.86
N GLU A 121 -7.27 3.41 7.45
CA GLU A 121 -6.55 4.62 7.02
C GLU A 121 -5.65 5.17 8.13
N HIS A 122 -6.15 5.21 9.37
CA HIS A 122 -5.39 5.61 10.54
C HIS A 122 -4.19 4.68 10.80
N SER A 123 -4.42 3.37 10.75
CA SER A 123 -3.36 2.36 10.90
C SER A 123 -2.23 2.54 9.88
N VAL A 124 -2.56 2.80 8.62
CA VAL A 124 -1.55 3.05 7.56
C VAL A 124 -0.78 4.35 7.82
N ARG A 125 -1.44 5.43 8.25
CA ARG A 125 -0.78 6.70 8.61
C ARG A 125 0.21 6.51 9.76
N LEU A 126 -0.19 5.81 10.83
CA LEU A 126 0.68 5.47 11.95
C LEU A 126 1.88 4.65 11.51
N ARG A 127 1.68 3.66 10.64
CA ARG A 127 2.75 2.81 10.10
C ARG A 127 3.79 3.62 9.33
N ARG A 128 3.35 4.57 8.51
CA ARG A 128 4.24 5.48 7.76
C ARG A 128 5.09 6.31 8.72
N VAL A 129 4.50 6.88 9.78
CA VAL A 129 5.25 7.63 10.79
C VAL A 129 6.24 6.73 11.54
N ALA A 130 5.80 5.54 11.96
CA ALA A 130 6.66 4.58 12.65
C ALA A 130 7.87 4.16 11.80
N ALA A 131 7.68 3.93 10.50
CA ALA A 131 8.76 3.59 9.60
C ALA A 131 9.79 4.72 9.44
N ARG A 132 9.33 5.99 9.41
CA ARG A 132 10.22 7.16 9.36
C ARG A 132 11.00 7.33 10.66
N LEU A 133 10.35 7.17 11.82
CA LEU A 133 11.01 7.22 13.12
C LEU A 133 12.05 6.10 13.27
N ALA A 134 11.73 4.88 12.83
CA ALA A 134 12.67 3.76 12.86
C ALA A 134 13.87 3.93 11.91
N ALA A 135 13.76 4.80 10.90
CA ALA A 135 14.87 5.13 10.00
C ALA A 135 15.80 6.22 10.55
N THR A 136 15.42 6.93 11.63
CA THR A 136 16.26 7.95 12.28
C THR A 136 17.40 7.28 13.06
N PRO A 137 18.67 7.52 12.71
CA PRO A 137 19.80 6.92 13.42
C PRO A 137 19.84 7.31 14.90
N GLY A 138 20.03 6.34 15.79
CA GLY A 138 20.28 6.58 17.22
C GLY A 138 19.06 6.74 18.12
N GLU A 139 17.84 6.88 17.58
CA GLU A 139 16.62 7.02 18.40
C GLU A 139 15.91 5.68 18.70
N PHE A 140 16.02 4.70 17.79
CA PHE A 140 15.37 3.39 17.92
C PHE A 140 16.33 2.25 17.55
N PRO A 141 16.23 1.07 18.20
CA PRO A 141 17.09 -0.07 17.87
C PRO A 141 17.00 -0.44 16.38
N SER A 142 18.15 -0.67 15.74
CA SER A 142 18.27 -1.08 14.34
C SER A 142 17.55 -2.39 14.02
N SER A 143 17.17 -3.18 15.03
CA SER A 143 16.34 -4.38 14.86
C SER A 143 14.90 -4.09 14.37
N PHE A 144 14.45 -2.84 14.37
CA PHE A 144 13.13 -2.44 13.85
C PHE A 144 13.15 -2.04 12.37
N ALA A 145 14.33 -1.68 11.86
CA ALA A 145 14.58 -1.33 10.47
C ALA A 145 15.54 -2.39 9.92
N GLY A 146 15.01 -3.42 9.23
CA GLY A 146 15.84 -4.44 8.59
C GLY A 146 17.06 -3.83 7.89
N GLU A 147 18.22 -4.47 8.04
CA GLU A 147 19.58 -4.01 7.65
C GLU A 147 19.66 -2.61 7.01
N VAL A 148 19.97 -1.63 7.86
CA VAL A 148 20.52 -0.30 7.56
C VAL A 148 19.74 0.51 6.52
N ALA A 149 18.90 1.42 7.04
CA ALA A 149 18.40 2.57 6.30
C ALA A 149 19.58 3.35 5.71
N SER A 150 19.82 3.19 4.41
CA SER A 150 20.54 4.20 3.64
C SER A 150 19.77 5.51 3.78
N ALA A 151 20.48 6.61 4.10
CA ALA A 151 19.91 7.95 4.12
C ALA A 151 19.39 8.40 2.74
N ALA A 152 19.76 7.70 1.66
CA ALA A 152 19.27 7.96 0.32
C ALA A 152 17.84 7.42 0.13
N ARG A 153 16.98 8.23 -0.51
CA ARG A 153 15.64 7.79 -0.90
C ARG A 153 15.76 6.64 -1.91
N PRO A 154 14.91 5.61 -1.83
CA PRO A 154 14.91 4.51 -2.80
C PRO A 154 14.62 5.04 -4.21
N LYS A 155 15.40 4.58 -5.19
CA LYS A 155 15.19 4.92 -6.60
C LYS A 155 14.22 3.92 -7.23
N VAL A 156 13.10 4.41 -7.76
CA VAL A 156 12.04 3.60 -8.37
C VAL A 156 11.83 4.04 -9.80
N SER A 157 11.99 3.11 -10.74
CA SER A 157 11.59 3.33 -12.13
C SER A 157 10.14 2.86 -12.31
N VAL A 158 9.27 3.80 -12.65
CA VAL A 158 7.87 3.54 -12.96
C VAL A 158 7.78 3.14 -14.42
N VAL A 159 7.51 1.85 -14.68
CA VAL A 159 7.40 1.27 -16.00
C VAL A 159 5.94 1.26 -16.42
N MET A 160 5.60 2.06 -17.42
CA MET A 160 4.25 2.20 -17.96
C MET A 160 4.26 1.88 -19.45
N SER A 161 3.21 1.28 -19.97
CA SER A 161 3.00 1.17 -21.43
C SER A 161 1.63 1.73 -21.78
N THR A 162 1.55 2.52 -22.86
CA THR A 162 0.30 3.19 -23.23
C THR A 162 0.03 3.12 -24.73
N LYS A 163 -1.25 2.95 -25.08
CA LYS A 163 -1.83 3.21 -26.41
C LYS A 163 -2.64 4.52 -26.44
N ARG A 164 -2.69 5.24 -25.32
CA ARG A 164 -3.62 6.31 -24.99
C ARG A 164 -2.82 7.58 -24.67
N PRO A 165 -2.27 8.29 -25.69
CA PRO A 165 -1.39 9.44 -25.46
C PRO A 165 -2.02 10.53 -24.57
N HIS A 166 -3.34 10.69 -24.63
CA HIS A 166 -4.08 11.66 -23.82
C HIS A 166 -4.06 11.38 -22.30
N LEU A 167 -3.69 10.17 -21.86
CA LEU A 167 -3.56 9.83 -20.44
C LEU A 167 -2.16 10.08 -19.86
N VAL A 168 -1.16 10.29 -20.73
CA VAL A 168 0.25 10.37 -20.30
C VAL A 168 0.51 11.54 -19.36
N ALA A 169 -0.08 12.70 -19.62
CA ALA A 169 0.10 13.89 -18.76
C ALA A 169 -0.39 13.64 -17.33
N GLU A 170 -1.59 13.07 -17.18
CA GLU A 170 -2.17 12.76 -15.87
C GLU A 170 -1.36 11.67 -15.15
N ALA A 171 -0.95 10.62 -15.87
CA ALA A 171 -0.11 9.56 -15.30
C ALA A 171 1.23 10.12 -14.78
N LEU A 172 1.89 10.99 -15.55
CA LEU A 172 3.13 11.65 -15.13
C LEU A 172 2.92 12.56 -13.91
N ALA A 173 1.81 13.28 -13.83
CA ALA A 173 1.47 14.09 -12.65
C ALA A 173 1.29 13.21 -11.39
N GLN A 174 0.68 12.04 -11.52
CA GLN A 174 0.55 11.08 -10.42
C GLN A 174 1.88 10.42 -10.00
N MET A 175 2.81 10.23 -10.94
CA MET A 175 4.18 9.76 -10.65
C MET A 175 5.01 10.85 -9.96
N ALA A 176 4.89 12.11 -10.41
CA ALA A 176 5.59 13.26 -9.84
C ALA A 176 5.28 13.50 -8.36
N ARG A 177 4.04 13.26 -7.95
CA ARG A 177 3.58 13.49 -6.57
C ARG A 177 3.97 12.40 -5.58
N GLN A 178 4.69 11.36 -6.02
CA GLN A 178 5.13 10.29 -5.13
C GLN A 178 6.16 10.82 -4.12
N ARG A 179 5.93 10.55 -2.83
CA ARG A 179 6.75 11.03 -1.72
C ARG A 179 7.64 9.91 -1.17
N HIS A 180 8.73 10.32 -0.52
CA HIS A 180 9.70 9.42 0.16
C HIS A 180 10.45 8.45 -0.77
N VAL A 181 10.40 8.67 -2.08
CA VAL A 181 11.14 7.94 -3.12
C VAL A 181 11.75 8.93 -4.12
N GLU A 182 12.73 8.48 -4.87
CA GLU A 182 13.20 9.13 -6.10
C GLU A 182 12.59 8.39 -7.29
N VAL A 183 11.91 9.11 -8.17
CA VAL A 183 11.13 8.51 -9.26
C VAL A 183 11.69 8.94 -10.61
N GLU A 184 11.78 7.98 -11.53
CA GLU A 184 11.81 8.22 -12.97
C GLU A 184 10.64 7.50 -13.63
N ALA A 185 10.14 8.04 -14.74
CA ALA A 185 9.14 7.38 -15.57
C ALA A 185 9.79 6.79 -16.82
N VAL A 186 9.46 5.55 -17.14
CA VAL A 186 9.92 4.86 -18.35
C VAL A 186 8.71 4.33 -19.11
N ILE A 187 8.42 4.96 -20.25
CA ILE A 187 7.16 4.80 -20.97
C ILE A 187 7.35 4.02 -22.26
N GLY A 188 6.71 2.87 -22.36
CA GLY A 188 6.49 2.15 -23.61
C GLY A 188 5.33 2.76 -24.40
N LEU A 189 5.62 3.51 -25.45
CA LEU A 189 4.64 4.02 -26.39
C LEU A 189 4.27 2.90 -27.37
N HIS A 190 3.20 2.16 -27.05
CA HIS A 190 2.76 0.98 -27.79
C HIS A 190 2.04 1.41 -29.07
N GLY A 191 2.83 1.59 -30.13
CA GLY A 191 2.37 2.07 -31.43
C GLY A 191 1.93 3.52 -31.48
N VAL A 192 2.25 4.29 -30.43
CA VAL A 192 2.00 5.72 -30.33
C VAL A 192 3.27 6.46 -30.73
N PRO A 193 3.22 7.42 -31.67
CA PRO A 193 4.39 8.23 -32.00
C PRO A 193 4.75 9.16 -30.83
N TYR A 194 6.03 9.39 -30.60
CA TYR A 194 6.52 10.28 -29.53
C TYR A 194 5.88 11.67 -29.58
N GLU A 195 5.57 12.18 -30.77
CA GLU A 195 5.00 13.52 -30.94
C GLU A 195 3.61 13.67 -30.33
N ALA A 196 2.87 12.57 -30.16
CA ALA A 196 1.59 12.61 -29.48
C ALA A 196 1.71 12.84 -27.96
N VAL A 197 2.90 12.65 -27.38
CA VAL A 197 3.15 12.76 -25.94
C VAL A 197 4.24 13.77 -25.59
N ARG A 198 4.96 14.30 -26.58
CA ARG A 198 6.11 15.20 -26.41
C ARG A 198 5.86 16.32 -25.40
N ALA A 199 4.75 17.05 -25.55
CA ALA A 199 4.42 18.16 -24.64
C ALA A 199 4.27 17.70 -23.19
N ALA A 200 3.60 16.56 -22.96
CA ALA A 200 3.44 16.00 -21.62
C ALA A 200 4.79 15.58 -21.02
N VAL A 201 5.64 14.92 -21.82
CA VAL A 201 6.99 14.47 -21.42
C VAL A 201 7.90 15.66 -21.09
N GLU A 202 7.94 16.68 -21.94
CA GLU A 202 8.79 17.88 -21.75
C GLU A 202 8.34 18.74 -20.57
N SER A 203 7.04 18.74 -20.25
CA SER A 203 6.49 19.45 -19.09
C SER A 203 6.58 18.68 -17.77
N ALA A 204 7.04 17.42 -17.80
CA ALA A 204 7.00 16.55 -16.63
C ALA A 204 7.99 17.01 -15.54
N PRO A 205 7.57 17.12 -14.27
CA PRO A 205 8.45 17.53 -13.17
C PRO A 205 9.31 16.38 -12.61
N LEU A 206 9.59 15.37 -13.43
CA LEU A 206 10.41 14.19 -13.11
C LEU A 206 11.16 13.72 -14.37
N PRO A 207 12.25 12.95 -14.24
CA PRO A 207 12.90 12.32 -15.40
C PRO A 207 11.94 11.38 -16.12
N VAL A 208 11.85 11.51 -17.44
CA VAL A 208 11.01 10.66 -18.30
C VAL A 208 11.83 10.16 -19.48
N SER A 209 11.71 8.87 -19.79
CA SER A 209 12.21 8.29 -21.03
C SER A 209 11.11 7.50 -21.75
N CYS A 210 11.15 7.49 -23.09
CA CYS A 210 10.12 6.84 -23.90
C CYS A 210 10.73 5.86 -24.92
N VAL A 211 10.11 4.69 -25.10
CA VAL A 211 10.39 3.73 -26.17
C VAL A 211 9.17 3.53 -27.05
N VAL A 212 9.29 3.73 -28.35
CA VAL A 212 8.23 3.42 -29.31
C VAL A 212 8.39 1.97 -29.77
N SER A 213 7.31 1.18 -29.71
CA SER A 213 7.33 -0.20 -30.20
C SER A 213 5.92 -0.66 -30.58
N GLN A 214 5.84 -1.56 -31.57
CA GLN A 214 4.62 -2.26 -31.98
C GLN A 214 4.63 -3.74 -31.53
N ALA A 215 5.61 -4.12 -30.70
CA ALA A 215 5.72 -5.48 -30.19
C ALA A 215 4.52 -5.85 -29.30
N PRO A 216 4.32 -7.15 -28.97
CA PRO A 216 3.32 -7.55 -27.99
C PRO A 216 3.46 -6.78 -26.66
N PHE A 217 2.36 -6.57 -25.95
CA PHE A 217 2.31 -5.73 -24.74
C PHE A 217 3.41 -6.04 -23.72
N GLY A 218 3.64 -7.32 -23.40
CA GLY A 218 4.69 -7.69 -22.46
C GLY A 218 6.10 -7.32 -22.94
N GLU A 219 6.34 -7.37 -24.25
CA GLU A 219 7.61 -6.97 -24.84
C GLU A 219 7.79 -5.44 -24.81
N VAL A 220 6.72 -4.67 -25.00
CA VAL A 220 6.76 -3.20 -24.83
C VAL A 220 7.13 -2.83 -23.39
N LEU A 221 6.57 -3.53 -22.40
CA LEU A 221 6.95 -3.36 -20.99
C LEU A 221 8.42 -3.73 -20.74
N ASN A 222 8.93 -4.82 -21.35
CA ASN A 222 10.33 -5.20 -21.23
C ASN A 222 11.28 -4.18 -21.85
N LEU A 223 10.96 -3.66 -23.04
CA LEU A 223 11.74 -2.61 -23.71
C LEU A 223 11.82 -1.33 -22.87
N ALA A 224 10.72 -0.99 -22.18
CA ALA A 224 10.71 0.11 -21.22
C ALA A 224 11.56 -0.25 -19.99
N ALA A 225 11.33 -1.40 -19.35
CA ALA A 225 12.09 -1.85 -18.18
C ALA A 225 13.61 -1.95 -18.44
N ALA A 226 14.04 -2.24 -19.67
CA ALA A 226 15.45 -2.27 -20.05
C ALA A 226 16.15 -0.90 -20.00
N ARG A 227 15.40 0.21 -19.99
CA ARG A 227 15.90 1.59 -19.89
C ARG A 227 15.86 2.15 -18.47
N ALA A 228 15.28 1.40 -17.54
CA ALA A 228 15.19 1.78 -16.14
C ALA A 228 16.57 1.80 -15.46
N SER A 229 16.81 2.81 -14.63
CA SER A 229 18.03 3.03 -13.86
C SER A 229 17.85 2.88 -12.35
N GLY A 230 16.61 2.76 -11.87
CA GLY A 230 16.26 2.60 -10.47
C GLY A 230 16.56 1.22 -9.89
N ASP A 231 16.68 1.17 -8.57
CA ASP A 231 16.92 -0.07 -7.81
C ASP A 231 15.68 -0.98 -7.82
N TYR A 232 14.50 -0.37 -7.95
CA TYR A 232 13.20 -1.02 -7.99
C TYR A 232 12.46 -0.67 -9.27
N LEU A 233 11.71 -1.65 -9.78
CA LEU A 233 10.75 -1.46 -10.86
C LEU A 233 9.35 -1.56 -10.30
N VAL A 234 8.45 -0.72 -10.80
CA VAL A 234 7.01 -0.85 -10.56
C VAL A 234 6.28 -0.75 -11.89
N LYS A 235 5.42 -1.72 -12.19
CA LYS A 235 4.49 -1.59 -13.30
C LYS A 235 3.41 -0.57 -12.94
N TRP A 236 3.01 0.25 -13.90
CA TRP A 236 1.99 1.28 -13.73
C TRP A 236 1.01 1.25 -14.91
N ASP A 237 -0.29 1.30 -14.61
CA ASP A 237 -1.36 1.41 -15.60
C ASP A 237 -1.75 2.89 -15.78
N ASP A 238 -1.84 3.37 -17.03
CA ASP A 238 -2.03 4.78 -17.40
C ASP A 238 -3.44 5.32 -17.11
N ASP A 239 -4.41 4.46 -16.81
CA ASP A 239 -5.81 4.82 -16.57
C ASP A 239 -6.29 4.65 -15.13
N ASP A 240 -5.41 4.22 -14.22
CA ASP A 240 -5.71 4.06 -12.79
C ASP A 240 -5.27 5.27 -11.96
N TRP A 241 -5.72 5.32 -10.70
CA TRP A 241 -5.27 6.33 -9.73
C TRP A 241 -4.39 5.75 -8.64
N TYR A 242 -3.32 6.46 -8.31
CA TYR A 242 -2.30 6.08 -7.33
C TYR A 242 -2.05 7.21 -6.35
N GLY A 243 -2.22 6.95 -5.06
CA GLY A 243 -2.01 7.93 -3.99
C GLY A 243 -0.55 8.39 -3.90
N PRO A 244 -0.28 9.54 -3.27
CA PRO A 244 1.05 10.17 -3.26
C PRO A 244 2.12 9.41 -2.43
N GLU A 245 1.73 8.37 -1.70
CA GLU A 245 2.65 7.51 -0.95
C GLU A 245 2.52 6.04 -1.37
N HIS A 246 1.93 5.78 -2.53
CA HIS A 246 1.71 4.43 -3.05
C HIS A 246 3.04 3.66 -3.17
N LEU A 247 4.06 4.25 -3.79
CA LEU A 247 5.36 3.59 -3.96
C LEU A 247 6.07 3.36 -2.63
N SER A 248 6.03 4.32 -1.71
CA SER A 248 6.61 4.15 -0.38
C SER A 248 5.90 3.04 0.40
N ASP A 249 4.57 2.92 0.32
CA ASP A 249 3.82 1.86 0.99
C ASP A 249 4.19 0.45 0.45
N LEU A 250 4.36 0.31 -0.87
CA LEU A 250 4.83 -0.94 -1.48
C LEU A 250 6.24 -1.32 -0.99
N LEU A 251 7.15 -0.35 -0.93
CA LEU A 251 8.52 -0.56 -0.44
C LEU A 251 8.56 -0.88 1.06
N LEU A 252 7.71 -0.24 1.87
CA LEU A 252 7.56 -0.56 3.28
C LEU A 252 7.08 -2.00 3.49
N ALA A 253 6.07 -2.43 2.72
CA ALA A 253 5.60 -3.80 2.76
C ALA A 253 6.67 -4.80 2.30
N MET A 254 7.45 -4.48 1.25
CA MET A 254 8.56 -5.32 0.80
C MET A 254 9.61 -5.52 1.88
N ARG A 255 10.05 -4.44 2.54
CA ARG A 255 11.04 -4.52 3.62
C ARG A 255 10.52 -5.31 4.83
N ALA A 256 9.28 -5.05 5.22
CA ALA A 256 8.68 -5.69 6.40
C ALA A 256 8.47 -7.21 6.20
N THR A 257 8.30 -7.66 4.96
CA THR A 257 7.98 -9.06 4.65
C THR A 257 9.15 -9.85 4.07
N GLY A 258 10.14 -9.18 3.48
CA GLY A 258 11.19 -9.81 2.67
C GLY A 258 10.62 -10.51 1.42
N ALA A 259 9.50 -10.02 0.89
CA ALA A 259 8.91 -10.54 -0.34
C ALA A 259 9.75 -10.19 -1.57
N ASP A 260 9.78 -11.07 -2.57
CA ASP A 260 10.44 -10.79 -3.85
C ASP A 260 9.63 -9.82 -4.71
N ILE A 261 8.30 -9.91 -4.60
CA ILE A 261 7.33 -9.11 -5.34
C ILE A 261 6.28 -8.61 -4.35
N VAL A 262 5.96 -7.32 -4.44
CA VAL A 262 4.87 -6.69 -3.69
C VAL A 262 3.91 -6.02 -4.65
N GLY A 263 2.62 -6.02 -4.32
CA GLY A 263 1.63 -5.20 -5.01
C GLY A 263 0.43 -4.92 -4.14
N ALA A 264 -0.41 -3.99 -4.56
CA ALA A 264 -1.62 -3.66 -3.83
C ALA A 264 -2.77 -4.59 -4.21
N THR A 265 -3.78 -4.61 -3.35
CA THR A 265 -5.05 -5.25 -3.66
C THR A 265 -5.96 -4.33 -4.48
N GLY A 266 -6.70 -4.90 -5.43
CA GLY A 266 -7.78 -4.21 -6.14
C GLY A 266 -8.97 -4.06 -5.20
N GLU A 267 -8.90 -3.10 -4.29
CA GLU A 267 -9.88 -2.88 -3.22
C GLU A 267 -10.85 -1.75 -3.56
N PHE A 268 -10.37 -0.64 -4.12
CA PHE A 268 -11.21 0.44 -4.62
C PHE A 268 -11.33 0.35 -6.14
N PHE A 269 -12.56 0.51 -6.63
CA PHE A 269 -12.86 0.59 -8.05
C PHE A 269 -13.69 1.83 -8.34
N TYR A 270 -13.34 2.56 -9.39
CA TYR A 270 -14.21 3.57 -9.97
C TYR A 270 -14.91 2.98 -11.20
N LEU A 271 -16.21 2.76 -11.08
CA LEU A 271 -17.08 2.29 -12.15
C LEU A 271 -17.54 3.51 -12.95
N GLU A 272 -16.72 3.92 -13.92
CA GLU A 272 -16.90 5.14 -14.68
C GLU A 272 -18.30 5.25 -15.35
N PRO A 273 -18.84 4.21 -15.99
CA PRO A 273 -20.16 4.29 -16.63
C PRO A 273 -21.30 4.54 -15.64
N LEU A 274 -21.09 4.23 -14.37
CA LEU A 274 -22.05 4.42 -13.30
C LEU A 274 -21.74 5.65 -12.43
N ASN A 275 -20.66 6.37 -12.73
CA ASN A 275 -20.12 7.45 -11.89
C ASN A 275 -20.14 7.07 -10.40
N THR A 276 -19.56 5.91 -10.08
CA THR A 276 -19.69 5.27 -8.77
C THR A 276 -18.34 4.71 -8.33
N THR A 277 -17.91 5.05 -7.12
CA THR A 277 -16.79 4.38 -6.46
C THR A 277 -17.32 3.26 -5.57
N ILE A 278 -16.69 2.10 -5.63
CA ILE A 278 -16.95 1.00 -4.70
C ILE A 278 -15.68 0.62 -3.95
N ARG A 279 -15.87 0.00 -2.79
CA ARG A 279 -14.84 -0.71 -2.06
C ARG A 279 -15.24 -2.16 -1.91
N ARG A 280 -14.36 -3.09 -2.25
CA ARG A 280 -14.56 -4.53 -2.09
C ARG A 280 -13.72 -5.06 -0.93
N THR A 281 -14.37 -5.67 0.05
CA THR A 281 -13.69 -6.32 1.20
C THR A 281 -14.06 -7.80 1.33
N THR A 282 -14.86 -8.34 0.41
CA THR A 282 -15.24 -9.75 0.31
C THR A 282 -15.10 -10.26 -1.12
N PHE A 283 -14.88 -11.55 -1.27
CA PHE A 283 -15.02 -12.24 -2.55
C PHE A 283 -16.50 -12.45 -2.89
N ALA A 284 -16.81 -12.79 -4.15
CA ALA A 284 -18.16 -13.17 -4.57
C ALA A 284 -18.71 -14.39 -3.81
N SER A 285 -17.84 -15.23 -3.24
CA SER A 285 -18.20 -16.35 -2.36
C SER A 285 -18.65 -15.93 -0.96
N GLY A 286 -18.54 -14.64 -0.61
CA GLY A 286 -18.77 -14.13 0.74
C GLY A 286 -17.57 -14.25 1.68
N ALA A 287 -16.49 -14.93 1.27
CA ALA A 287 -15.26 -15.01 2.06
C ALA A 287 -14.59 -13.64 2.19
N ALA A 288 -13.94 -13.39 3.34
CA ALA A 288 -13.18 -12.17 3.56
C ALA A 288 -12.09 -11.98 2.49
N TYR A 289 -11.93 -10.75 2.02
CA TYR A 289 -10.87 -10.33 1.11
C TYR A 289 -9.76 -9.62 1.92
N PRO A 290 -8.76 -10.37 2.43
CA PRO A 290 -7.69 -9.77 3.21
C PRO A 290 -6.85 -8.86 2.31
N SER A 291 -6.64 -7.63 2.75
CA SER A 291 -5.82 -6.66 2.05
C SER A 291 -4.33 -7.00 2.17
N GLU A 292 -3.89 -7.49 3.32
CA GLU A 292 -2.48 -7.71 3.64
C GLU A 292 -2.18 -9.20 3.86
N VAL A 293 -1.66 -9.89 2.85
CA VAL A 293 -1.53 -11.36 2.86
C VAL A 293 -0.46 -11.84 1.87
N TRP A 294 0.17 -12.98 2.18
CA TRP A 294 0.91 -13.75 1.16
C TRP A 294 -0.08 -14.23 0.09
N ALA A 295 0.19 -13.91 -1.17
CA ALA A 295 -0.76 -14.12 -2.25
C ALA A 295 -0.09 -14.74 -3.47
N ASP A 296 -0.90 -15.23 -4.40
CA ASP A 296 -0.49 -15.61 -5.75
C ASP A 296 -0.79 -14.52 -6.79
N HIS A 297 -1.49 -13.46 -6.38
CA HIS A 297 -1.88 -12.36 -7.25
C HIS A 297 -1.92 -11.01 -6.53
N VAL A 298 -1.62 -9.95 -7.28
CA VAL A 298 -1.76 -8.54 -6.91
C VAL A 298 -2.42 -7.78 -8.08
N ALA A 299 -2.83 -6.54 -7.88
CA ALA A 299 -3.29 -5.69 -8.97
C ALA A 299 -2.16 -5.42 -9.97
N GLY A 300 -2.46 -5.56 -11.26
CA GLY A 300 -1.46 -5.55 -12.34
C GLY A 300 -0.61 -4.28 -12.38
N GLY A 301 -1.26 -3.11 -12.32
CA GLY A 301 -0.61 -1.80 -12.25
C GLY A 301 0.13 -1.48 -10.96
N THR A 302 0.37 -2.47 -10.09
CA THR A 302 1.01 -2.24 -8.77
C THR A 302 2.17 -3.19 -8.48
N ILE A 303 2.57 -4.01 -9.47
CA ILE A 303 3.64 -5.00 -9.31
C ILE A 303 4.97 -4.28 -9.12
N LEU A 304 5.52 -4.33 -7.91
CA LEU A 304 6.82 -3.78 -7.53
C LEU A 304 7.80 -4.91 -7.13
N LEU A 305 9.03 -4.81 -7.62
CA LEU A 305 10.12 -5.74 -7.33
C LEU A 305 11.49 -5.08 -7.55
N ALA A 306 12.55 -5.64 -6.97
CA ALA A 306 13.91 -5.19 -7.26
C ALA A 306 14.25 -5.39 -8.75
N ALA A 307 14.93 -4.42 -9.37
CA ALA A 307 15.26 -4.47 -10.79
C ALA A 307 16.13 -5.69 -11.14
N ALA A 308 17.05 -6.08 -10.25
CA ALA A 308 17.83 -7.30 -10.39
C ALA A 308 16.96 -8.57 -10.35
N LYS A 309 15.95 -8.61 -9.47
CA LYS A 309 15.01 -9.73 -9.38
C LYS A 309 14.17 -9.84 -10.66
N PHE A 310 13.65 -8.72 -11.18
CA PHE A 310 12.93 -8.70 -12.44
C PHE A 310 13.74 -9.31 -13.60
N ARG A 311 15.02 -8.92 -13.72
CA ARG A 311 15.94 -9.50 -14.71
C ARG A 311 16.16 -10.99 -14.49
N SER A 312 16.37 -11.43 -13.24
CA SER A 312 16.56 -12.86 -12.94
C SER A 312 15.33 -13.72 -13.25
N LEU A 313 14.14 -13.13 -13.20
CA LEU A 313 12.87 -13.82 -13.50
C LEU A 313 12.57 -13.90 -15.01
N GLY A 314 13.36 -13.23 -15.85
CA GLY A 314 13.20 -13.22 -17.31
C GLY A 314 12.22 -12.16 -17.85
N GLY A 315 11.79 -11.22 -17.00
CA GLY A 315 10.88 -10.14 -17.39
C GLY A 315 9.44 -10.60 -17.70
N PHE A 316 8.64 -9.70 -18.29
CA PHE A 316 7.27 -9.99 -18.67
C PHE A 316 7.23 -10.94 -19.88
N PRO A 317 6.37 -11.98 -19.90
CA PRO A 317 6.21 -12.81 -21.08
C PRO A 317 5.72 -11.99 -22.29
N ALA A 318 6.24 -12.25 -23.48
CA ALA A 318 5.87 -11.59 -24.74
C ALA A 318 4.45 -11.96 -25.22
N LEU A 319 3.46 -11.57 -24.44
CA LEU A 319 2.03 -11.83 -24.66
C LEU A 319 1.31 -10.52 -24.96
N PRO A 320 0.22 -10.56 -25.76
CA PRO A 320 -0.57 -9.37 -26.05
C PRO A 320 -1.56 -9.00 -24.93
N ARG A 321 -1.88 -9.93 -24.02
CA ARG A 321 -2.86 -9.76 -22.93
C ARG A 321 -2.54 -10.66 -21.75
N ALA A 322 -3.12 -10.35 -20.59
CA ALA A 322 -2.93 -11.09 -19.33
C ALA A 322 -1.44 -11.27 -18.93
N VAL A 323 -0.60 -10.33 -19.34
CA VAL A 323 0.85 -10.32 -19.11
C VAL A 323 1.16 -10.40 -17.62
N ASP A 324 0.49 -9.60 -16.80
CA ASP A 324 0.67 -9.54 -15.35
C ASP A 324 0.45 -10.92 -14.70
N LYS A 325 -0.64 -11.59 -15.04
CA LYS A 325 -0.96 -12.93 -14.55
C LYS A 325 0.10 -13.95 -14.97
N ALA A 326 0.54 -13.89 -16.23
CA ALA A 326 1.55 -14.80 -16.74
C ALA A 326 2.91 -14.59 -16.05
N PHE A 327 3.30 -13.34 -15.83
CA PHE A 327 4.52 -12.98 -15.11
C PHE A 327 4.51 -13.48 -13.66
N LEU A 328 3.44 -13.19 -12.90
CA LEU A 328 3.34 -13.63 -11.51
C LEU A 328 3.38 -15.17 -11.40
N LYS A 329 2.67 -15.88 -12.29
CA LYS A 329 2.71 -17.35 -12.35
C LYS A 329 4.12 -17.87 -12.64
N ALA A 330 4.83 -17.29 -13.60
CA ALA A 330 6.20 -17.66 -13.94
C ALA A 330 7.16 -17.38 -12.77
N ALA A 331 7.00 -16.25 -12.09
CA ALA A 331 7.80 -15.89 -10.93
C ALA A 331 7.62 -16.88 -9.76
N GLN A 332 6.38 -17.29 -9.49
CA GLN A 332 6.09 -18.29 -8.46
C GLN A 332 6.67 -19.66 -8.82
N ALA A 333 6.62 -20.06 -10.10
CA ALA A 333 7.24 -21.29 -10.56
C ALA A 333 8.77 -21.30 -10.36
N GLN A 334 9.40 -20.11 -10.30
CA GLN A 334 10.82 -19.91 -9.95
C GLN A 334 11.05 -19.67 -8.45
N GLY A 335 10.03 -19.88 -7.60
CA GLY A 335 10.14 -19.76 -6.14
C GLY A 335 10.02 -18.34 -5.58
N ALA A 336 9.66 -17.34 -6.39
CA ALA A 336 9.45 -15.99 -5.89
C ALA A 336 8.24 -15.92 -4.95
N ARG A 337 8.39 -15.22 -3.82
CA ARG A 337 7.30 -14.99 -2.86
C ARG A 337 6.64 -13.65 -3.12
N ILE A 338 5.32 -13.67 -3.26
CA ILE A 338 4.51 -12.48 -3.55
C ILE A 338 3.72 -12.08 -2.30
N TYR A 339 3.81 -10.81 -1.92
CA TYR A 339 3.02 -10.24 -0.84
C TYR A 339 2.07 -9.18 -1.37
N ARG A 340 0.80 -9.28 -1.01
CA ARG A 340 -0.21 -8.27 -1.31
C ARG A 340 -0.38 -7.35 -0.11
N THR A 341 -0.27 -6.05 -0.32
CA THR A 341 -0.51 -5.01 0.69
C THR A 341 -1.86 -4.30 0.46
N HIS A 342 -2.20 -3.37 1.35
CA HIS A 342 -3.44 -2.60 1.31
C HIS A 342 -3.68 -1.86 -0.01
N GLY A 343 -4.96 -1.75 -0.40
CA GLY A 343 -5.38 -1.07 -1.62
C GLY A 343 -5.83 0.38 -1.41
N LEU A 344 -5.66 0.93 -0.20
CA LEU A 344 -6.18 2.26 0.15
C LEU A 344 -5.55 3.41 -0.67
N GLY A 345 -4.34 3.22 -1.20
CA GLY A 345 -3.66 4.19 -2.06
C GLY A 345 -3.78 3.88 -3.56
N TYR A 346 -4.76 3.08 -3.97
CA TYR A 346 -4.91 2.65 -5.37
C TYR A 346 -6.39 2.50 -5.73
N VAL A 347 -6.81 3.09 -6.85
CA VAL A 347 -8.17 2.97 -7.38
C VAL A 347 -8.10 2.48 -8.81
N LEU A 348 -8.76 1.35 -9.04
CA LEU A 348 -8.80 0.74 -10.36
C LEU A 348 -9.95 1.31 -11.18
N ARG A 349 -9.69 1.80 -12.38
CA ARG A 349 -10.71 2.30 -13.30
C ARG A 349 -11.38 1.15 -14.04
N ARG A 350 -12.71 1.13 -14.02
CA ARG A 350 -13.52 0.19 -14.81
C ARG A 350 -14.40 0.95 -15.79
N THR A 351 -14.20 0.66 -17.07
CA THR A 351 -14.97 1.19 -18.20
C THR A 351 -15.79 0.05 -18.85
N LEU A 352 -16.66 0.36 -19.81
CA LEU A 352 -17.45 -0.65 -20.56
C LEU A 352 -16.62 -1.42 -21.59
N SER A 353 -15.36 -1.06 -21.83
CA SER A 353 -14.61 -1.54 -22.98
C SER A 353 -14.15 -2.99 -22.83
N ASP A 354 -14.15 -3.72 -23.94
CA ASP A 354 -13.54 -5.06 -24.10
C ASP A 354 -12.02 -5.10 -23.84
N GLU A 355 -11.40 -3.94 -23.64
CA GLU A 355 -9.97 -3.76 -23.40
C GLU A 355 -9.53 -4.14 -21.97
N HIS A 356 -10.47 -4.33 -21.04
CA HIS A 356 -10.14 -4.74 -19.67
C HIS A 356 -9.80 -6.23 -19.59
N THR A 357 -8.69 -6.55 -18.91
CA THR A 357 -8.28 -7.95 -18.64
C THR A 357 -9.34 -8.72 -17.82
N TRP A 358 -10.25 -8.03 -17.12
CA TRP A 358 -11.34 -8.62 -16.34
C TRP A 358 -12.68 -8.34 -17.01
N GLN A 359 -13.22 -9.31 -17.75
CA GLN A 359 -14.53 -9.21 -18.41
C GLN A 359 -15.69 -9.54 -17.46
N LEU A 360 -15.70 -8.92 -16.28
CA LEU A 360 -16.82 -9.06 -15.34
C LEU A 360 -17.81 -7.91 -15.56
N PRO A 361 -19.12 -8.17 -15.61
CA PRO A 361 -20.12 -7.11 -15.75
C PRO A 361 -20.07 -6.18 -14.54
N LEU A 362 -20.41 -4.90 -14.73
CA LEU A 362 -20.43 -3.92 -13.63
C LEU A 362 -21.31 -4.34 -12.45
N SER A 363 -22.38 -5.10 -12.70
CA SER A 363 -23.25 -5.68 -11.68
C SER A 363 -22.52 -6.63 -10.72
N HIS A 364 -21.48 -7.32 -11.18
CA HIS A 364 -20.62 -8.14 -10.32
C HIS A 364 -19.96 -7.27 -9.25
N PHE A 365 -19.37 -6.14 -9.66
CA PHE A 365 -18.67 -5.22 -8.77
C PHE A 365 -19.61 -4.60 -7.73
N LEU A 366 -20.82 -4.21 -8.15
CA LEU A 366 -21.84 -3.71 -7.22
C LEU A 366 -22.27 -4.77 -6.19
N LYS A 367 -22.43 -6.03 -6.61
CA LYS A 367 -22.87 -7.12 -5.73
C LYS A 367 -21.87 -7.44 -4.62
N VAL A 368 -20.58 -7.30 -4.90
CA VAL A 368 -19.49 -7.60 -3.94
C VAL A 368 -18.98 -6.36 -3.21
N ALA A 369 -19.62 -5.20 -3.43
CA ALA A 369 -19.24 -3.96 -2.78
C ALA A 369 -19.57 -4.04 -1.28
N ALA A 370 -18.56 -3.83 -0.44
CA ALA A 370 -18.74 -3.56 0.97
C ALA A 370 -19.13 -2.10 1.21
N ASN A 371 -18.66 -1.21 0.34
CA ASN A 371 -19.08 0.17 0.31
C ASN A 371 -19.35 0.67 -1.11
N GLN A 372 -20.28 1.63 -1.23
CA GLN A 372 -20.63 2.26 -2.50
C GLN A 372 -20.93 3.75 -2.31
N TRP A 373 -20.36 4.57 -3.19
CA TRP A 373 -20.55 6.02 -3.21
C TRP A 373 -20.71 6.54 -4.63
N ARG A 374 -21.57 7.54 -4.82
CA ARG A 374 -21.67 8.28 -6.08
C ARG A 374 -20.48 9.22 -6.24
N GLY A 375 -19.95 9.34 -7.45
CA GLY A 375 -18.77 10.13 -7.75
C GLY A 375 -17.46 9.37 -7.52
N PHE A 376 -16.35 10.05 -7.82
CA PHE A 376 -15.02 9.64 -7.39
C PHE A 376 -14.88 9.90 -5.87
N ARG A 377 -14.84 8.82 -5.08
CA ARG A 377 -14.86 8.82 -3.61
C ARG A 377 -13.88 7.78 -3.07
N PRO A 378 -12.57 7.95 -3.31
CA PRO A 378 -11.58 7.00 -2.85
C PRO A 378 -11.35 7.09 -1.33
N SER A 379 -10.45 6.25 -0.83
CA SER A 379 -9.87 6.43 0.50
C SER A 379 -9.25 7.82 0.66
N ARG A 380 -9.24 8.34 1.90
CA ARG A 380 -8.58 9.61 2.25
C ARG A 380 -7.08 9.60 1.95
N LEU A 381 -6.44 8.43 1.91
CA LEU A 381 -5.02 8.30 1.57
C LEU A 381 -4.69 8.64 0.12
N MET A 382 -5.70 8.76 -0.75
CA MET A 382 -5.50 9.20 -2.14
C MET A 382 -5.22 10.70 -2.27
N GLU A 383 -5.58 11.49 -1.26
CA GLU A 383 -5.54 12.96 -1.31
C GLU A 383 -6.22 13.51 -2.57
N ALA A 384 -7.34 12.90 -2.95
CA ALA A 384 -8.16 13.37 -4.05
C ALA A 384 -8.96 14.59 -3.58
N ALA A 385 -8.59 15.78 -4.08
CA ALA A 385 -9.32 17.02 -3.85
C ALA A 385 -10.59 17.08 -4.71
#